data_AF-A0A0N7LNJ4-F1
#
_entry.id   AF-A0A0N7LNJ4-F1
#
_cell.length_a   1.000
_cell.length_b   1.000
_cell.length_c   1.000
_cell.angle_alpha   90.00
_cell.angle_beta   90.00
_cell.angle_gamma   90.00
#
_symmetry.space_group_name_H-M   'P 1'
#
loop_
_entity.id
_entity.type
_entity.pdbx_description
1 polymer ?
#
loop_
_entity_poly.entity_id
_entity_poly.type
_entity_poly.pdbx_seq_one_letter_code
_entity_poly.pdbx_strand_id
1 'polypeptide(L)'
;MLSIRAEAQDIIDGKIDAENNPLKNAPHTVRDLVGDWDRPYSREQACFPPGSMGVDKYWSPVNRVDNAYGDRNLICTCPPMDAYEEAAE
;
A
#
# COMPACT_ATOMS: atom_id res chain seq x y z
N MET A 1 12.52 10.76 -3.33
CA MET A 1 11.80 12.00 -2.95
C MET A 1 11.32 12.83 -4.15
N LEU A 2 12.13 13.06 -5.20
CA LEU A 2 11.68 13.84 -6.38
C LEU A 2 10.48 13.21 -7.10
N SER A 3 10.48 11.88 -7.32
CA SER A 3 9.33 11.17 -7.91
C SER A 3 8.05 11.34 -7.09
N ILE A 4 8.13 11.18 -5.77
CA ILE A 4 7.00 11.37 -4.85
C ILE A 4 6.44 12.80 -4.93
N ARG A 5 7.32 13.81 -5.07
CA ARG A 5 6.89 15.19 -5.29
C ARG A 5 6.13 15.34 -6.62
N ALA A 6 6.60 14.69 -7.69
CA ALA A 6 5.91 14.73 -8.97
C ALA A 6 4.52 14.09 -8.88
N GLU A 7 4.38 12.95 -8.18
CA GLU A 7 3.08 12.32 -7.92
C GLU A 7 2.13 13.26 -7.17
N ALA A 8 2.63 13.99 -6.16
CA ALA A 8 1.83 14.98 -5.46
C ALA A 8 1.43 16.16 -6.36
N GLN A 9 2.31 16.58 -7.27
CA GLN A 9 2.01 17.61 -8.26
C GLN A 9 0.93 17.15 -9.25
N ASP A 10 0.95 15.90 -9.69
CA ASP A 10 -0.07 15.36 -10.59
C ASP A 10 -1.46 15.33 -9.95
N ILE A 11 -1.55 15.13 -8.62
CA ILE A 11 -2.79 15.29 -7.86
C ILE A 11 -3.25 16.76 -7.86
N ILE A 12 -2.33 17.70 -7.57
CA ILE A 12 -2.62 19.15 -7.55
C ILE A 12 -3.11 19.64 -8.92
N ASP A 13 -2.49 19.14 -9.99
CA ASP A 13 -2.83 19.48 -11.37
C ASP A 13 -4.10 18.76 -11.88
N GLY A 14 -4.69 17.85 -11.09
CA GLY A 14 -5.87 17.09 -11.46
C GLY A 14 -5.65 16.02 -12.53
N LYS A 15 -4.40 15.57 -12.74
CA LYS A 15 -4.05 14.52 -13.71
C LYS A 15 -4.35 13.12 -13.20
N ILE A 16 -4.44 12.95 -11.88
CA ILE A 16 -4.80 11.71 -11.20
C ILE A 16 -5.83 12.01 -10.11
N ASP A 17 -6.66 11.03 -9.79
CA ASP A 17 -7.69 11.15 -8.76
C ASP A 17 -7.07 11.49 -7.38
N ALA A 18 -7.67 12.42 -6.65
CA ALA A 18 -7.14 12.90 -5.38
C ALA A 18 -7.21 11.88 -4.23
N GLU A 19 -8.13 10.92 -4.32
CA GLU A 19 -8.35 9.88 -3.30
C GLU A 19 -7.91 8.48 -3.75
N ASN A 20 -7.85 8.21 -5.06
CA ASN A 20 -7.40 6.94 -5.64
C ASN A 20 -6.11 7.11 -6.46
N ASN A 21 -4.98 7.23 -5.75
CA ASN A 21 -3.65 7.42 -6.35
C ASN A 21 -2.56 6.63 -5.60
N PRO A 22 -1.34 6.50 -6.15
CA PRO A 22 -0.26 5.76 -5.51
C PRO A 22 0.04 6.22 -4.08
N LEU A 23 0.02 7.53 -3.81
CA LEU A 23 0.33 8.08 -2.48
C LEU A 23 -0.74 7.69 -1.44
N LYS A 24 -2.02 7.76 -1.82
CA LYS A 24 -3.15 7.42 -0.94
C LYS A 24 -3.30 5.92 -0.70
N ASN A 25 -2.89 5.10 -1.66
CA ASN A 25 -2.99 3.64 -1.59
C ASN A 25 -1.69 2.94 -1.17
N ALA A 26 -0.61 3.68 -0.89
CA ALA A 26 0.64 3.11 -0.39
C ALA A 26 0.54 2.68 1.09
N PRO A 27 1.30 1.66 1.53
CA PRO A 27 2.21 0.83 0.73
C PRO A 27 1.46 -0.19 -0.14
N HIS A 28 2.11 -0.69 -1.19
CA HIS A 28 1.57 -1.74 -2.07
C HIS A 28 2.21 -3.09 -1.74
N THR A 29 1.39 -4.06 -1.35
CA THR A 29 1.82 -5.41 -0.98
C THR A 29 1.96 -6.32 -2.21
N VAL A 30 2.53 -7.51 -2.03
CA VAL A 30 2.51 -8.56 -3.06
C VAL A 30 1.08 -8.97 -3.41
N ARG A 31 0.17 -8.98 -2.42
CA ARG A 31 -1.25 -9.32 -2.63
C ARG A 31 -1.94 -8.30 -3.55
N ASP A 32 -1.62 -7.01 -3.39
CA ASP A 32 -2.11 -5.97 -4.32
C ASP A 32 -1.56 -6.17 -5.74
N LEU A 33 -0.29 -6.59 -5.87
CA LEU A 33 0.32 -6.82 -7.17
C LEU A 33 -0.37 -7.97 -7.94
N VAL A 34 -0.60 -9.10 -7.28
CA VAL A 34 -1.11 -10.33 -7.93
C VAL A 34 -2.63 -10.36 -8.05
N GLY A 35 -3.34 -9.61 -7.19
CA GLY A 35 -4.79 -9.54 -7.20
C GLY A 35 -5.37 -8.70 -8.35
N ASP A 36 -6.69 -8.57 -8.35
CA ASP A 36 -7.41 -7.68 -9.28
C ASP A 36 -6.96 -6.23 -9.11
N TRP A 37 -7.00 -5.48 -10.21
CA TRP A 37 -6.46 -4.13 -10.24
C TRP A 37 -7.46 -3.14 -10.84
N ASP A 38 -8.18 -2.48 -9.94
CA ASP A 38 -9.16 -1.44 -10.23
C ASP A 38 -8.65 -0.08 -9.71
N ARG A 39 -7.46 0.32 -10.18
CA ARG A 39 -6.81 1.57 -9.78
C ARG A 39 -6.41 2.35 -11.04
N PRO A 40 -6.54 3.70 -11.07
CA PRO A 40 -6.33 4.52 -12.27
C PRO A 40 -4.84 4.75 -12.60
N TYR A 41 -3.95 3.88 -12.12
CA TYR A 41 -2.50 3.92 -12.31
C TYR A 41 -1.98 2.49 -12.41
N SER A 42 -0.80 2.27 -12.99
CA SER A 42 -0.32 0.91 -13.26
C SER A 42 0.24 0.21 -12.03
N ARG A 43 0.26 -1.13 -12.06
CA ARG A 43 1.00 -1.97 -11.10
C ARG A 43 2.48 -1.61 -11.07
N GLU A 44 3.05 -1.30 -12.23
CA GLU A 44 4.45 -0.90 -12.36
C GLU A 44 4.72 0.41 -11.61
N GLN A 45 3.88 1.43 -11.78
CA GLN A 45 4.01 2.70 -11.07
C GLN A 45 3.90 2.51 -9.55
N ALA A 46 3.04 1.60 -9.10
CA ALA A 46 2.82 1.31 -7.69
C ALA A 46 3.97 0.53 -7.04
N CYS A 47 4.38 -0.55 -7.70
CA CYS A 47 5.29 -1.54 -7.12
C CYS A 47 6.74 -1.34 -7.54
N PHE A 48 7.00 -0.62 -8.63
CA PHE A 48 8.32 -0.42 -9.20
C PHE A 48 8.54 1.06 -9.57
N PRO A 49 8.60 1.98 -8.59
CA PRO A 49 8.91 3.38 -8.87
C PRO A 49 10.26 3.54 -9.62
N PRO A 50 10.48 4.67 -10.32
CA PRO A 50 11.64 4.86 -11.20
C PRO A 50 12.97 4.48 -10.54
N GLY A 51 13.73 3.61 -11.20
CA GLY A 51 15.03 3.12 -10.71
C GLY A 51 14.95 1.93 -9.74
N SER A 52 13.77 1.39 -9.44
CA SER A 52 13.60 0.19 -8.60
C SER A 52 13.32 -1.10 -9.37
N MET A 53 13.20 -1.03 -10.70
CA MET A 53 12.98 -2.21 -11.53
C MET A 53 14.30 -2.96 -11.76
N GLY A 54 14.30 -4.27 -11.51
CA GLY A 54 15.48 -5.12 -11.70
C GLY A 54 16.51 -5.08 -10.57
N VAL A 55 16.19 -4.48 -9.42
CA VAL A 55 16.98 -4.53 -8.19
C VAL A 55 16.27 -5.33 -7.11
N ASP A 56 16.97 -5.65 -6.02
CA ASP A 56 16.38 -6.32 -4.85
C ASP A 56 15.22 -5.51 -4.28
N LYS A 57 14.02 -6.08 -4.38
CA LYS A 57 12.77 -5.44 -3.95
C LYS A 57 12.39 -5.93 -2.55
N TYR A 58 12.34 -5.00 -1.61
CA TYR A 58 11.66 -5.23 -0.34
C TYR A 58 10.15 -5.03 -0.51
N TRP A 59 9.36 -5.99 -0.03
CA TRP A 59 7.91 -5.95 -0.05
C TRP A 59 7.36 -5.59 1.32
N SER A 60 6.41 -4.66 1.36
CA SER A 60 5.65 -4.40 2.58
C SER A 60 4.77 -5.62 2.88
N PRO A 61 4.84 -6.21 4.07
CA PRO A 61 4.10 -7.43 4.40
C PRO A 61 2.60 -7.17 4.57
N VAL A 62 2.22 -5.93 4.89
CA VAL A 62 0.83 -5.51 5.11
C VAL A 62 0.58 -4.16 4.43
N ASN A 63 -0.70 -3.87 4.21
CA ASN A 63 -1.19 -2.57 3.74
C ASN A 63 -1.10 -1.49 4.83
N ARG A 64 -1.59 -0.28 4.54
CA ARG A 64 -1.62 0.83 5.50
C ARG A 64 -2.35 0.43 6.78
N VAL A 65 -1.70 0.68 7.92
CA VAL A 65 -2.22 0.39 9.25
C VAL A 65 -3.40 1.32 9.60
N ASP A 66 -4.46 0.75 10.16
CA ASP A 66 -5.53 1.51 10.81
C ASP A 66 -5.15 1.83 12.26
N ASN A 67 -4.63 3.04 12.47
CA ASN A 67 -4.19 3.49 13.78
C ASN A 67 -5.37 3.69 14.75
N ALA A 68 -6.49 4.24 14.26
CA ALA A 68 -7.63 4.57 15.12
C ALA A 68 -8.34 3.32 15.63
N TYR A 69 -8.38 2.26 14.83
CA TYR A 69 -8.87 0.96 15.28
C TYR A 69 -8.00 0.41 16.41
N GLY A 70 -6.67 0.46 16.27
CA GLY A 70 -5.72 -0.01 17.29
C GLY A 70 -5.89 0.72 18.63
N ASP A 71 -6.03 2.05 18.60
CA ASP A 71 -6.23 2.85 19.81
C ASP A 71 -7.56 2.55 20.53
N ARG A 72 -8.60 2.19 19.77
CA ARG A 72 -9.93 1.85 20.31
C ARG A 72 -10.05 0.40 20.78
N ASN A 73 -9.20 -0.50 20.27
CA ASN A 73 -9.22 -1.94 20.54
C ASN A 73 -7.84 -2.40 21.03
N LEU A 74 -7.45 -1.92 22.21
CA LEU A 74 -6.10 -2.11 22.72
C LEU A 74 -5.80 -3.58 23.05
N ILE A 75 -4.97 -4.21 22.23
CA ILE A 75 -4.45 -5.57 22.42
C ILE A 75 -2.92 -5.49 22.45
N CYS A 76 -2.33 -5.69 23.63
CA CYS A 76 -0.88 -5.56 23.86
C CYS A 76 -0.20 -6.89 24.22
N THR A 77 -0.93 -7.99 24.09
CA THR A 77 -0.42 -9.36 24.19
C THR A 77 -0.74 -10.09 22.91
N CYS A 78 -0.01 -11.16 22.60
CA CYS A 78 -0.35 -11.97 21.42
C CYS A 78 -1.81 -12.46 21.52
N PRO A 79 -2.62 -12.24 20.46
CA PRO A 79 -3.89 -12.93 20.28
C PRO A 79 -3.75 -14.45 20.44
N PRO A 80 -4.83 -15.15 20.82
CA PRO A 80 -4.84 -16.61 20.83
C PRO A 80 -4.66 -17.18 19.41
N MET A 81 -4.19 -18.43 19.29
CA MET A 81 -3.76 -19.00 18.01
C MET A 81 -4.89 -19.14 16.98
N ASP A 82 -6.11 -19.39 17.46
CA ASP A 82 -7.35 -19.44 16.67
C ASP A 82 -7.61 -18.12 15.92
N ALA A 83 -7.21 -16.97 16.48
CA ALA A 83 -7.33 -15.68 15.83
C ALA A 83 -6.47 -15.54 14.55
N TYR A 84 -5.52 -16.43 14.31
CA TYR A 84 -4.69 -16.43 13.11
C TYR A 84 -5.15 -17.44 12.04
N GLU A 85 -6.10 -18.33 12.35
CA GLU A 85 -6.54 -19.38 11.42
C GLU A 85 -7.15 -18.77 10.14
N GLU A 86 -7.99 -17.72 10.28
CA GLU A 86 -8.57 -17.01 9.13
C GLU A 86 -7.56 -16.25 8.27
N ALA A 87 -6.43 -15.84 8.85
CA ALA A 87 -5.39 -15.09 8.12
C ALA A 87 -4.44 -16.00 7.32
N ALA A 88 -4.48 -17.31 7.57
CA ALA A 88 -3.63 -18.32 6.93
C ALA A 88 -4.25 -18.93 5.67
N GLU A 89 -5.54 -18.66 5.40
CA GLU A 89 -6.26 -19.02 4.16
C GLU A 89 -6.19 -17.92 3.08
#